data_AF-A0A177AH97-F1
#
_entry.id   AF-A0A177AH97-F1
#
_cell.length_a   1.000
_cell.length_b   1.000
_cell.length_c   1.000
_cell.angle_alpha   90.00
_cell.angle_beta   90.00
_cell.angle_gamma   90.00
#
_symmetry.space_group_name_H-M   'P 1'
#
loop_
_entity.id
_entity.type
_entity.pdbx_description
1 polymer ?
#
loop_
_entity_poly.entity_id
_entity_poly.type
_entity_poly.pdbx_seq_one_letter_code
_entity_poly.pdbx_strand_id
1 'polypeptide(L)'
;MACCTLPSIHPHTQEDDILPEEKRKATEDRLKEGGVMWMCTTYAGTLHGFSVRGDLSDPVVKFARDSALDGAVKWFNEYLPSS
;
A
#
# COMPACT_ATOMS: atom_id res chain seq x y z
N MET A 1 -1.95 -12.98 -19.27
CA MET A 1 -2.23 -11.72 -18.56
C MET A 1 -2.96 -12.10 -17.28
N ALA A 2 -2.23 -12.28 -16.18
CA ALA A 2 -2.85 -12.59 -14.89
C ALA A 2 -3.49 -11.30 -14.38
N CYS A 3 -4.70 -11.01 -14.85
CA CYS A 3 -5.47 -9.87 -14.40
C CYS A 3 -5.73 -10.11 -12.91
N CYS A 4 -5.28 -9.21 -12.03
CA CYS A 4 -5.48 -9.32 -10.59
C CYS A 4 -6.98 -9.38 -10.30
N THR A 5 -7.58 -10.57 -10.20
CA THR A 5 -9.04 -10.75 -10.03
C THR A 5 -9.49 -10.65 -8.58
N LEU A 6 -8.55 -10.54 -7.64
CA LEU A 6 -8.82 -10.50 -6.21
C LEU A 6 -8.70 -9.07 -5.67
N PRO A 7 -9.46 -8.72 -4.62
CA PRO A 7 -9.30 -7.45 -3.92
C PRO A 7 -7.85 -7.24 -3.45
N SER A 8 -7.31 -6.05 -3.64
CA SER A 8 -5.90 -5.75 -3.39
C SER A 8 -5.67 -4.48 -2.57
N ILE A 9 -4.64 -4.49 -1.72
CA ILE A 9 -4.22 -3.35 -0.91
C ILE A 9 -2.77 -3.00 -1.24
N HIS A 10 -2.49 -1.71 -1.43
CA HIS A 10 -1.19 -1.19 -1.87
C HIS A 10 -0.75 0.00 -0.99
N PRO A 11 0.00 -0.24 0.09
CA PRO A 11 0.67 0.83 0.84
C PRO A 11 1.92 1.30 0.10
N HIS A 12 2.06 2.61 -0.07
CA HIS A 12 3.14 3.27 -0.81
C HIS A 12 3.89 4.27 0.08
N THR A 13 5.13 4.53 -0.29
CA THR A 13 5.96 5.58 0.31
C THR A 13 5.97 6.78 -0.61
N GLN A 14 6.04 7.98 -0.06
CA GLN A 14 6.14 9.19 -0.88
C GLN A 14 7.49 9.24 -1.61
N GLU A 15 8.57 8.99 -0.87
CA GLU A 15 9.95 9.01 -1.35
C GLU A 15 10.37 7.58 -1.74
N ASP A 16 9.85 7.13 -2.89
CA ASP A 16 10.21 5.85 -3.49
C ASP A 16 10.85 6.08 -4.86
N ASP A 17 12.14 5.76 -4.99
CA ASP A 17 12.87 5.88 -6.25
C ASP A 17 12.44 4.80 -7.27
N ILE A 18 11.93 3.67 -6.79
CA ILE A 18 11.49 2.54 -7.62
C ILE A 18 10.07 2.80 -8.14
N LEU A 19 9.22 3.36 -7.28
CA LEU A 19 7.81 3.67 -7.56
C LEU A 19 7.48 5.17 -7.37
N PRO A 20 8.04 6.05 -8.23
CA PRO A 20 7.73 7.47 -8.22
C PRO A 20 6.26 7.73 -8.56
N GLU A 21 5.81 8.96 -8.31
CA GLU A 21 4.40 9.38 -8.45
C GLU A 21 3.76 8.99 -9.79
N GLU A 22 4.50 9.15 -10.89
CA GLU A 22 4.04 8.79 -12.23
C GLU A 22 3.69 7.29 -12.33
N LYS A 23 4.54 6.42 -11.78
CA LYS A 23 4.28 4.97 -11.78
C LYS A 23 3.16 4.58 -10.81
N ARG A 24 3.00 5.30 -9.70
CA ARG A 24 1.85 5.10 -8.79
C ARG A 24 0.55 5.38 -9.50
N LYS A 25 0.47 6.51 -10.21
CA LYS A 25 -0.71 6.88 -11.00
C LYS A 25 -0.98 5.88 -12.11
N ALA A 26 0.06 5.44 -12.83
CA ALA A 26 -0.08 4.39 -13.84
C ALA A 26 -0.59 3.06 -13.24
N THR A 27 -0.22 2.75 -11.99
CA THR A 27 -0.74 1.56 -11.29
C THR A 27 -2.22 1.73 -10.94
N GLU A 28 -2.61 2.89 -10.39
CA GLU A 28 -4.02 3.20 -10.11
C GLU A 28 -4.89 3.18 -11.37
N ASP A 29 -4.39 3.70 -12.48
CA ASP A 29 -5.12 3.71 -13.75
C ASP A 29 -5.35 2.26 -14.25
N ARG A 30 -4.35 1.38 -14.14
CA ARG A 30 -4.52 -0.05 -14.46
C ARG A 30 -5.47 -0.77 -13.50
N LEU A 31 -5.45 -0.42 -12.22
CA LEU A 31 -6.37 -1.00 -11.23
C LEU A 31 -7.82 -0.57 -11.49
N LYS A 32 -8.03 0.69 -11.92
CA LYS A 32 -9.34 1.19 -12.37
C LYS A 32 -9.82 0.47 -13.63
N GLU A 33 -8.95 0.32 -14.63
CA GLU A 33 -9.25 -0.45 -15.86
C GLU A 33 -9.61 -1.91 -15.55
N GLY A 34 -8.93 -2.51 -14.57
CA GLY A 34 -9.19 -3.88 -14.13
C GLY A 34 -10.52 -4.09 -13.42
N GLY A 35 -11.23 -3.02 -13.03
CA GLY A 35 -12.53 -3.10 -12.37
C GLY A 35 -12.51 -3.82 -11.01
N VAL A 36 -11.35 -3.90 -10.37
CA VAL A 36 -11.16 -4.63 -9.11
C VAL A 36 -11.26 -3.70 -7.92
N MET A 37 -11.68 -4.21 -6.77
CA MET A 37 -11.65 -3.44 -5.52
C MET A 37 -10.20 -3.28 -5.06
N TRP A 38 -9.75 -2.04 -4.94
CA TRP A 38 -8.40 -1.72 -4.49
C TRP A 38 -8.38 -0.60 -3.47
N MET A 39 -7.39 -0.63 -2.59
CA MET A 39 -7.09 0.46 -1.66
C MET A 39 -5.62 0.84 -1.81
N CYS A 40 -5.34 2.12 -2.07
CA CYS A 40 -3.99 2.68 -2.07
C CYS A 40 -3.85 3.70 -0.95
N THR A 41 -2.73 3.69 -0.24
CA THR A 41 -2.42 4.69 0.79
C THR A 41 -0.97 5.10 0.64
N THR A 42 -0.69 6.40 0.61
CA THR A 42 0.66 6.94 0.47
C THR A 42 1.06 7.64 1.76
N TYR A 43 2.18 7.24 2.35
CA TYR A 43 2.70 7.81 3.58
C TYR A 43 3.79 8.83 3.30
N ALA A 44 3.58 10.07 3.74
CA ALA A 44 4.53 11.17 3.56
C ALA A 44 5.76 11.01 4.46
N GLY A 45 6.94 11.43 3.99
CA GLY A 45 8.19 11.35 4.77
C GLY A 45 8.67 9.93 5.04
N THR A 46 8.26 8.96 4.22
CA THR A 46 8.71 7.56 4.33
C THR A 46 9.50 7.15 3.10
N LEU A 47 10.57 6.38 3.34
CA LEU A 47 11.42 5.79 2.32
C LEU A 47 11.00 4.36 1.99
N HIS A 48 11.43 3.87 0.83
CA HIS A 48 11.21 2.48 0.42
C HIS A 48 11.59 1.49 1.54
N GLY A 49 10.66 0.59 1.87
CA GLY A 49 10.86 -0.41 2.93
C GLY A 49 10.62 0.08 4.37
N PHE A 50 9.96 1.23 4.56
CA PHE A 50 9.60 1.76 5.90
C PHE A 50 8.91 0.75 6.82
N SER A 51 8.13 -0.18 6.28
CA SER A 51 7.38 -1.16 7.06
C SER A 51 8.26 -2.22 7.74
N VAL A 52 9.44 -2.50 7.18
CA VAL A 52 10.35 -3.55 7.66
C VAL A 52 11.65 -2.96 8.23
N ARG A 53 12.18 -1.92 7.60
CA ARG A 53 13.51 -1.33 7.92
C ARG A 53 13.43 0.11 8.43
N GLY A 54 12.23 0.65 8.61
CA GLY A 54 12.05 2.01 9.10
C GLY A 54 12.60 2.20 10.51
N ASP A 55 13.23 3.36 10.76
CA ASP A 55 13.65 3.75 12.11
C ASP A 55 12.40 4.05 12.97
N LEU A 56 12.23 3.31 14.05
CA LEU A 56 11.11 3.46 14.97
C LEU A 56 11.27 4.67 15.92
N SER A 57 12.45 5.29 15.92
CA SER A 57 12.70 6.53 16.63
C SER A 57 12.04 7.72 15.93
N ASP A 58 11.82 7.63 14.62
CA ASP A 58 11.06 8.62 13.86
C ASP A 58 9.56 8.38 14.02
N PRO A 59 8.81 9.32 14.62
CA PRO A 59 7.37 9.15 14.82
C PRO A 59 6.58 9.04 13.51
N VAL A 60 7.07 9.63 12.41
CA VAL A 60 6.41 9.57 11.09
C VAL A 60 6.52 8.15 10.53
N VAL A 61 7.73 7.59 10.55
CA VAL A 61 7.99 6.23 10.06
C VAL A 61 7.26 5.19 10.92
N LYS A 62 7.27 5.38 12.25
CA LYS A 62 6.52 4.52 13.17
C LYS A 62 5.02 4.57 12.89
N PHE A 63 4.44 5.77 12.79
CA PHE A 63 3.03 5.93 12.48
C PHE A 63 2.66 5.29 11.15
N ALA A 64 3.47 5.51 10.11
CA ALA A 64 3.24 4.93 8.79
C ALA A 64 3.26 3.40 8.85
N ARG A 65 4.27 2.81 9.52
CA ARG A 65 4.40 1.35 9.69
C ARG A 65 3.18 0.76 10.39
N ASP A 66 2.79 1.33 11.52
CA ASP A 66 1.68 0.83 12.32
C ASP A 66 0.36 0.98 11.54
N SER A 67 0.16 2.13 10.88
CA SER A 67 -1.01 2.38 10.03
C SER A 67 -1.09 1.43 8.83
N ALA A 68 0.04 1.10 8.20
CA ALA A 68 0.09 0.18 7.08
C ALA A 68 -0.28 -1.24 7.52
N LEU A 69 0.17 -1.66 8.71
CA LEU A 69 -0.20 -2.94 9.30
C LEU A 69 -1.69 -2.99 9.64
N ASP A 70 -2.20 -1.98 10.33
CA ASP A 70 -3.63 -1.90 10.70
C ASP A 70 -4.53 -1.87 9.47
N GLY A 71 -4.13 -1.12 8.43
CA GLY A 71 -4.83 -1.09 7.15
C GLY A 71 -4.88 -2.46 6.48
N ALA A 72 -3.76 -3.21 6.50
CA ALA A 72 -3.72 -4.56 5.97
C ALA A 72 -4.59 -5.53 6.76
N VAL A 73 -4.55 -5.50 8.10
CA VAL A 73 -5.41 -6.34 8.96
C VAL A 73 -6.88 -6.04 8.71
N LYS A 74 -7.26 -4.76 8.67
CA LYS A 74 -8.64 -4.36 8.38
C LYS A 74 -9.09 -4.83 6.99
N TRP A 75 -8.23 -4.68 5.99
CA TRP A 75 -8.51 -5.15 4.63
C TRP A 75 -8.71 -6.66 4.57
N PHE A 76 -7.80 -7.41 5.21
CA PHE A 76 -7.89 -8.85 5.29
C PHE A 76 -9.16 -9.30 6.02
N ASN A 77 -9.52 -8.68 7.15
CA ASN A 77 -10.76 -9.04 7.84
C ASN A 77 -12.03 -8.82 7.00
N GLU A 78 -12.04 -7.82 6.10
CA GLU A 78 -13.19 -7.54 5.23
C GLU A 78 -13.26 -8.49 4.02
N TYR A 79 -12.11 -8.81 3.42
CA TYR A 79 -12.05 -9.48 2.12
C TYR A 79 -11.52 -10.93 2.15
N LEU A 80 -10.95 -11.41 3.27
CA LEU A 80 -10.64 -12.83 3.44
C LEU A 80 -11.89 -13.58 3.92
N PRO A 81 -12.33 -14.62 3.20
CA PRO A 81 -13.36 -15.51 3.70
C PRO A 81 -12.84 -16.26 4.94
N SER A 82 -13.60 -16.19 6.04
CA SER A 82 -13.38 -17.05 7.20
C SER A 82 -13.65 -18.49 6.78
N SER A 83 -12.61 -19.32 6.79
CA SER A 83 -12.69 -20.75 6.47
C SER A 83 -13.18 -21.56 7.67
#